data_AF-A0A254R2R4-F1
#
_entry.id   AF-A0A254R2R4-F1
#
_cell.length_a   1.000
_cell.length_b   1.000
_cell.length_c   1.000
_cell.angle_alpha   90.00
_cell.angle_beta   90.00
_cell.angle_gamma   90.00
#
_symmetry.space_group_name_H-M   'P 1'
#
loop_
_entity.id
_entity.type
_entity.pdbx_description
1 polymer ?
#
loop_
_entity_poly.entity_id
_entity_poly.type
_entity_poly.pdbx_seq_one_letter_code
_entity_poly.pdbx_strand_id
1 'polypeptide(L)'
;MHDQVRAIVLNRARGFLSLANKSDQSFEEIEPAIVLYTFACELSLKGLGASSGHDLFALYRNLSEDRKAWLQEKYAERTGLQLSEQLTRHGKLFVNVRYYHEGGGFAVNLKQLKGLTEFLCEMGQLAIRERTDQDYTAMEQTKGP
;
A
#
# COMPACT_ATOMS: atom_id res chain seq x y z
N MET A 1 3.31 7.56 20.06
CA MET A 1 1.86 7.37 19.81
C MET A 1 1.54 7.18 18.32
N HIS A 2 2.15 7.94 17.40
CA HIS A 2 1.89 7.79 15.96
C HIS A 2 2.30 6.42 15.37
N ASP A 3 3.35 5.77 15.87
CA ASP A 3 3.86 4.54 15.26
C ASP A 3 3.05 3.28 15.61
N GLN A 4 2.45 3.21 16.80
CA GLN A 4 1.49 2.15 17.13
C GLN A 4 0.26 2.22 16.22
N VAL A 5 -0.24 3.43 15.92
CA VAL A 5 -1.36 3.61 14.99
C VAL A 5 -0.96 3.18 13.58
N ARG A 6 0.23 3.54 13.10
CA ARG A 6 0.76 3.09 11.80
C ARG A 6 0.93 1.57 11.72
N ALA A 7 1.43 0.94 12.78
CA ALA A 7 1.56 -0.51 12.86
C ALA A 7 0.20 -1.23 12.79
N ILE A 8 -0.82 -0.72 13.49
CA ILE A 8 -2.18 -1.24 13.42
C ILE A 8 -2.74 -1.11 12.00
N VAL A 9 -2.55 0.04 11.36
CA VAL A 9 -3.00 0.29 9.98
C VAL A 9 -2.32 -0.69 9.00
N LEU A 10 -1.02 -0.92 9.14
CA LEU A 10 -0.28 -1.85 8.27
C LEU A 10 -0.63 -3.32 8.52
N ASN A 11 -0.91 -3.70 9.77
CA ASN A 11 -1.43 -5.03 10.07
C ASN A 11 -2.82 -5.25 9.44
N ARG A 12 -3.67 -4.22 9.42
CA ARG A 12 -4.95 -4.26 8.71
C ARG A 12 -4.75 -4.39 7.20
N ALA A 13 -3.82 -3.64 6.60
CA ALA A 13 -3.49 -3.76 5.17
C ALA A 13 -3.14 -5.21 4.78
N ARG A 14 -2.34 -5.90 5.61
CA ARG A 14 -2.01 -7.32 5.42
C ARG A 14 -3.21 -8.25 5.57
N GLY A 15 -4.11 -7.96 6.49
CA GLY A 15 -5.38 -8.68 6.62
C GLY A 15 -6.16 -8.65 5.31
N PHE A 16 -6.30 -7.47 4.71
CA PHE A 16 -6.97 -7.30 3.42
C PHE A 16 -6.23 -7.99 2.27
N LEU A 17 -4.90 -7.90 2.21
CA LEU A 17 -4.10 -8.65 1.22
C LEU A 17 -4.28 -10.17 1.38
N SER A 18 -4.34 -10.69 2.61
CA SER A 18 -4.58 -12.11 2.89
C SER A 18 -5.97 -12.55 2.43
N LEU A 19 -6.99 -11.73 2.67
CA LEU A 19 -8.35 -11.98 2.18
C LEU A 19 -8.41 -11.94 0.65
N ALA A 20 -7.78 -10.95 0.01
CA ALA A 20 -7.73 -10.83 -1.45
C ALA A 20 -7.06 -12.04 -2.12
N ASN A 21 -6.05 -12.62 -1.46
CA ASN A 21 -5.36 -13.82 -1.93
C ASN A 21 -6.17 -15.12 -1.72
N LYS A 22 -7.17 -15.11 -0.83
CA LYS A 22 -8.07 -16.24 -0.58
C LYS A 22 -9.31 -16.24 -1.47
N SER A 23 -9.68 -15.09 -2.03
CA SER A 23 -10.70 -15.03 -3.06
C SER A 23 -10.27 -15.89 -4.23
N ASP A 24 -11.19 -16.68 -4.77
CA ASP A 24 -10.94 -17.60 -5.88
C ASP A 24 -10.70 -16.87 -7.22
N GLN A 25 -10.85 -15.54 -7.22
CA GLN A 25 -10.73 -14.66 -8.39
C GLN A 25 -11.59 -15.13 -9.57
N SER A 26 -12.66 -15.86 -9.28
CA SER A 26 -13.72 -16.15 -10.24
C SER A 26 -14.37 -14.84 -10.69
N PHE A 27 -15.13 -14.92 -11.78
CA PHE A 27 -15.86 -13.76 -12.32
C PHE A 27 -16.78 -13.11 -11.27
N GLU A 28 -17.31 -13.90 -10.34
CA GLU A 28 -18.21 -13.44 -9.28
C GLU A 28 -17.44 -12.79 -8.10
N GLU A 29 -16.19 -13.17 -7.88
CA GLU A 29 -15.37 -12.63 -6.78
C GLU A 29 -14.30 -11.61 -7.21
N ILE A 30 -14.17 -11.36 -8.52
CA ILE A 30 -13.14 -10.46 -9.05
C ILE A 30 -13.27 -9.03 -8.50
N GLU A 31 -14.50 -8.53 -8.37
CA GLU A 31 -14.80 -7.21 -7.83
C GLU A 31 -14.42 -7.10 -6.34
N PRO A 32 -14.88 -8.00 -5.45
CA PRO A 32 -14.36 -8.11 -4.09
C PRO A 32 -12.84 -8.16 -4.02
N ALA A 33 -12.18 -8.98 -4.84
CA ALA A 33 -10.72 -9.08 -4.83
C ALA A 33 -10.04 -7.74 -5.17
N ILE A 34 -10.51 -7.02 -6.19
CA ILE A 34 -10.00 -5.69 -6.58
C ILE A 34 -10.17 -4.69 -5.44
N VAL A 35 -11.34 -4.68 -4.80
CA VAL A 35 -11.62 -3.82 -3.66
C VAL A 35 -10.63 -4.10 -2.52
N LEU A 36 -10.43 -5.38 -2.18
CA LEU A 36 -9.52 -5.78 -1.10
C LEU A 36 -8.06 -5.39 -1.40
N TYR A 37 -7.57 -5.61 -2.63
CA TYR A 37 -6.22 -5.17 -3.03
C TYR A 37 -6.08 -3.65 -2.97
N THR A 38 -7.05 -2.91 -3.51
CA THR A 38 -6.99 -1.44 -3.55
C THR A 38 -7.03 -0.86 -2.12
N PHE A 39 -7.82 -1.46 -1.22
CA PHE A 39 -7.90 -1.04 0.16
C PHE A 39 -6.60 -1.37 0.95
N ALA A 40 -5.97 -2.51 0.67
CA ALA A 40 -4.66 -2.84 1.22
C ALA A 40 -3.56 -1.86 0.75
N CYS A 41 -3.58 -1.43 -0.52
CA CYS A 41 -2.71 -0.36 -1.02
C CYS A 41 -2.95 0.97 -0.27
N GLU A 42 -4.21 1.37 -0.12
CA GLU A 42 -4.60 2.60 0.59
C GLU A 42 -4.06 2.60 2.03
N LEU A 43 -4.33 1.53 2.77
CA LEU A 43 -3.89 1.42 4.16
C LEU A 43 -2.36 1.37 4.27
N SER A 44 -1.67 0.73 3.31
CA SER A 44 -0.20 0.72 3.29
C SER A 44 0.38 2.13 3.12
N LEU A 45 -0.15 2.92 2.20
CA LEU A 45 0.29 4.30 2.00
C LEU A 45 0.00 5.19 3.22
N LYS A 46 -1.16 5.01 3.86
CA LYS A 46 -1.50 5.71 5.12
C LYS A 46 -0.59 5.29 6.27
N GLY A 47 -0.26 4.00 6.37
CA GLY A 47 0.71 3.48 7.32
C GLY A 47 2.11 4.07 7.13
N LEU A 48 2.49 4.36 5.88
CA LEU A 48 3.74 5.03 5.52
C LEU A 48 3.73 6.55 5.79
N GLY A 49 2.59 7.11 6.17
CA GLY A 49 2.45 8.52 6.57
C GLY A 49 1.62 9.39 5.63
N ALA A 50 0.98 8.82 4.60
CA ALA A 50 0.05 9.58 3.77
C ALA A 50 -1.18 10.02 4.59
N SER A 51 -1.74 11.17 4.22
CA SER A 51 -2.89 11.80 4.88
C SER A 51 -4.23 11.13 4.51
N SER A 52 -5.35 11.85 4.72
CA SER A 52 -6.69 11.44 4.29
C SER A 52 -6.84 11.37 2.76
N GLY A 53 -7.84 10.61 2.31
CA GLY A 53 -8.13 10.36 0.90
C GLY A 53 -8.22 8.87 0.58
N HIS A 54 -8.63 8.57 -0.67
CA HIS A 54 -8.79 7.21 -1.21
C HIS A 54 -8.06 7.00 -2.54
N ASP A 55 -7.68 8.08 -3.22
CA ASP A 55 -6.91 7.99 -4.47
C ASP A 55 -5.45 7.62 -4.17
N LEU A 56 -5.00 6.48 -4.69
CA LEU A 56 -3.68 5.93 -4.36
C LEU A 56 -2.53 6.86 -4.81
N PHE A 57 -2.69 7.53 -5.95
CA PHE A 57 -1.65 8.44 -6.43
C PHE A 57 -1.60 9.72 -5.60
N ALA A 58 -2.74 10.28 -5.22
CA ALA A 58 -2.82 11.41 -4.31
C ALA A 58 -2.21 11.08 -2.93
N LEU A 59 -2.50 9.89 -2.39
CA LEU A 59 -1.90 9.41 -1.14
C LEU A 59 -0.38 9.31 -1.26
N TYR A 60 0.14 8.73 -2.34
CA TYR A 60 1.57 8.64 -2.59
C TYR A 60 2.22 10.03 -2.70
N ARG A 61 1.60 10.97 -3.41
CA ARG A 61 2.12 12.35 -3.55
C ARG A 61 2.27 13.08 -2.22
N ASN A 62 1.43 12.75 -1.23
CA ASN A 62 1.44 13.33 0.11
C ASN A 62 2.50 12.73 1.05
N LEU A 63 3.24 11.70 0.60
CA LEU A 63 4.42 11.22 1.31
C LEU A 63 5.58 12.21 1.18
N SER A 64 6.54 12.15 2.11
CA SER A 64 7.79 12.92 1.99
C SER A 64 8.57 12.52 0.74
N GLU A 65 9.38 13.44 0.20
CA GLU A 65 10.21 13.17 -0.98
C GLU A 65 11.14 11.97 -0.76
N ASP A 66 11.80 11.88 0.41
CA ASP A 66 12.65 10.73 0.75
C ASP A 66 11.90 9.41 0.68
N ARG A 67 10.65 9.37 1.18
CA ARG A 67 9.83 8.16 1.17
C ARG A 67 9.38 7.82 -0.25
N LYS A 68 9.06 8.82 -1.06
CA LYS A 68 8.68 8.63 -2.47
C LYS A 68 9.85 8.08 -3.29
N ALA A 69 11.04 8.65 -3.12
CA ALA A 69 12.26 8.20 -3.79
C ALA A 69 12.59 6.76 -3.40
N TRP A 70 12.59 6.46 -2.10
CA TRP A 70 12.83 5.10 -1.59
C TRP A 70 11.83 4.07 -2.13
N LEU A 71 10.53 4.38 -2.11
CA LEU A 71 9.51 3.48 -2.67
C LEU A 71 9.68 3.28 -4.18
N GLN A 72 10.00 4.35 -4.92
CA GLN A 72 10.22 4.28 -6.35
C GLN A 72 11.43 3.42 -6.70
N GLU A 73 12.54 3.59 -5.98
CA GLU A 73 13.75 2.78 -6.14
C GLU A 73 13.44 1.29 -5.90
N LYS A 74 12.84 0.96 -4.75
CA LYS A 74 12.50 -0.44 -4.40
C LYS A 74 11.49 -1.07 -5.34
N TYR A 75 10.55 -0.30 -5.87
CA TYR A 75 9.60 -0.81 -6.85
C TYR A 75 10.27 -1.08 -8.20
N ALA A 76 11.14 -0.16 -8.65
CA ALA A 76 11.88 -0.30 -9.89
C ALA A 76 12.87 -1.48 -9.83
N GLU A 77 13.59 -1.67 -8.72
CA GLU A 77 14.46 -2.84 -8.49
C GLU A 77 13.69 -4.16 -8.65
N ARG A 78 12.45 -4.23 -8.13
CA ARG A 78 11.64 -5.45 -8.15
C ARG A 78 10.98 -5.73 -9.50
N THR A 79 10.55 -4.70 -10.20
CA THR A 79 9.60 -4.84 -11.33
C THR A 79 10.11 -4.26 -12.64
N GLY A 80 11.10 -3.37 -12.59
CA GLY A 80 11.53 -2.54 -13.72
C GLY A 80 10.55 -1.42 -14.10
N LEU A 81 9.50 -1.18 -13.31
CA LEU A 81 8.43 -0.23 -13.64
C LEU A 81 8.45 1.03 -12.77
N GLN A 82 7.78 2.08 -13.26
CA GLN A 82 7.54 3.32 -12.50
C GLN A 82 6.34 3.15 -11.54
N LEU A 83 6.56 3.39 -10.25
CA LEU A 83 5.53 3.23 -9.21
C LEU A 83 4.40 4.24 -9.38
N SER A 84 4.74 5.48 -9.70
CA SER A 84 3.77 6.56 -9.93
C SER A 84 2.77 6.25 -11.04
N GLU A 85 3.22 5.59 -12.12
CA GLU A 85 2.36 5.15 -13.23
C GLU A 85 1.41 4.05 -12.80
N GLN A 86 1.88 3.06 -12.02
CA GLN A 86 1.04 1.98 -11.52
C GLN A 86 0.00 2.51 -10.52
N LEU A 87 0.39 3.42 -9.63
CA LEU A 87 -0.53 4.07 -8.70
C LEU A 87 -1.57 4.94 -9.42
N THR A 88 -1.19 5.61 -10.51
CA THR A 88 -2.13 6.37 -11.34
C THR A 88 -3.12 5.44 -12.03
N ARG A 89 -2.63 4.34 -12.61
CA ARG A 89 -3.45 3.33 -13.29
C ARG A 89 -4.49 2.69 -12.36
N HIS A 90 -4.11 2.44 -11.11
CA HIS A 90 -4.94 1.75 -10.13
C HIS A 90 -5.67 2.70 -9.16
N GLY A 91 -5.35 4.00 -9.18
CA GLY A 91 -5.75 4.96 -8.14
C GLY A 91 -7.25 5.18 -7.97
N LYS A 92 -8.03 4.95 -9.03
CA LYS A 92 -9.49 5.11 -9.02
C LYS A 92 -10.26 3.79 -9.01
N LEU A 93 -9.58 2.63 -8.94
CA LEU A 93 -10.26 1.33 -9.06
C LEU A 93 -11.29 1.10 -7.97
N PHE A 94 -11.05 1.56 -6.74
CA PHE A 94 -12.02 1.48 -5.66
C PHE A 94 -13.34 2.20 -6.00
N VAL A 95 -13.23 3.39 -6.60
CA VAL A 95 -14.37 4.18 -7.07
C VAL A 95 -15.02 3.48 -8.27
N ASN A 96 -14.25 3.07 -9.25
CA ASN A 96 -14.74 2.48 -10.49
C ASN A 96 -15.49 1.17 -10.26
N VAL A 97 -14.98 0.30 -9.37
CA VAL A 97 -15.66 -0.96 -9.03
C VAL A 97 -16.98 -0.70 -8.31
N ARG A 98 -17.04 0.27 -7.40
CA ARG A 98 -18.28 0.61 -6.68
C ARG A 98 -19.39 1.12 -7.60
N TYR A 99 -19.03 1.81 -8.68
CA TYR A 99 -19.98 2.36 -9.67
C TYR A 99 -20.10 1.50 -10.94
N TYR A 100 -19.55 0.27 -10.92
CA TYR A 100 -19.58 -0.62 -12.10
C TYR A 100 -21.01 -0.99 -12.52
N HIS A 101 -21.87 -1.28 -11.53
CA HIS A 101 -23.28 -1.57 -11.76
C HIS A 101 -24.09 -0.36 -12.25
N GLU A 102 -23.52 0.86 -12.21
CA GLU A 102 -24.13 2.09 -12.73
C GLU A 102 -23.70 2.38 -14.19
N GLY A 103 -23.08 1.41 -14.87
CA GLY A 103 -22.74 1.47 -16.29
C GLY A 103 -21.31 1.91 -16.61
N GLY A 104 -20.47 2.12 -15.59
CA GLY A 104 -19.04 2.41 -15.77
C GLY A 104 -18.20 1.13 -15.84
N GLY A 105 -17.65 0.80 -17.00
CA GLY A 105 -16.69 -0.32 -17.09
C GLY A 105 -15.35 -0.01 -16.41
N PHE A 106 -14.64 -1.05 -15.95
CA PHE A 106 -13.23 -0.94 -15.56
C PHE A 106 -12.38 -2.03 -16.23
N ALA A 107 -11.15 -1.69 -16.58
CA ALA A 107 -10.14 -2.65 -17.02
C ALA A 107 -9.03 -2.69 -15.99
N VAL A 108 -8.75 -3.87 -15.44
CA VAL A 108 -7.70 -4.04 -14.44
C VAL A 108 -6.85 -5.27 -14.77
N ASN A 109 -5.53 -5.10 -14.68
CA ASN A 109 -4.60 -6.21 -14.66
C ASN A 109 -4.44 -6.68 -13.21
N LEU A 110 -5.14 -7.75 -12.83
CA LEU A 110 -5.13 -8.27 -11.45
C LEU A 110 -3.72 -8.64 -10.98
N LYS A 111 -2.87 -9.18 -11.86
CA LYS A 111 -1.50 -9.55 -11.52
C LYS A 111 -0.68 -8.31 -11.13
N GLN A 112 -0.83 -7.21 -11.86
CA GLN A 112 -0.16 -5.94 -11.53
C GLN A 112 -0.69 -5.34 -10.23
N LEU A 113 -2.01 -5.33 -10.03
CA LEU A 113 -2.63 -4.82 -8.81
C LEU A 113 -2.21 -5.63 -7.57
N LYS A 114 -2.20 -6.96 -7.67
CA LYS A 114 -1.70 -7.85 -6.62
C LYS A 114 -0.24 -7.56 -6.29
N GLY A 115 0.64 -7.52 -7.29
CA GLY A 115 2.06 -7.26 -7.09
C GLY A 115 2.34 -5.88 -6.46
N LEU A 116 1.58 -4.86 -6.88
CA LEU A 116 1.64 -3.53 -6.27
C LEU A 116 1.22 -3.58 -4.78
N THR A 117 0.15 -4.31 -4.47
CA THR A 117 -0.36 -4.45 -3.09
C THR A 117 0.64 -5.16 -2.20
N GLU A 118 1.20 -6.27 -2.66
CA GLU A 118 2.22 -7.04 -1.93
C GLU A 118 3.44 -6.17 -1.63
N PHE A 119 3.92 -5.44 -2.64
CA PHE A 119 5.03 -4.50 -2.50
C PHE A 119 4.76 -3.42 -1.45
N LEU A 120 3.62 -2.72 -1.54
CA LEU A 120 3.30 -1.63 -0.60
C LEU A 120 3.15 -2.14 0.84
N CYS A 121 2.53 -3.31 1.02
CA CYS A 121 2.40 -3.92 2.35
C CYS A 121 3.78 -4.23 2.95
N GLU A 122 4.67 -4.84 2.15
CA GLU A 122 6.02 -5.20 2.58
C GLU A 122 6.87 -3.98 2.95
N MET A 123 6.88 -2.96 2.08
CA MET A 123 7.61 -1.71 2.35
C MET A 123 7.06 -0.98 3.58
N GLY A 124 5.74 -0.98 3.76
CA GLY A 124 5.12 -0.47 4.98
C GLY A 124 5.65 -1.13 6.24
N GLN A 125 5.83 -2.46 6.23
CA GLN A 125 6.40 -3.18 7.37
C GLN A 125 7.88 -2.89 7.58
N LEU A 126 8.67 -2.85 6.50
CA LEU A 126 10.09 -2.57 6.58
C LEU A 126 10.34 -1.19 7.19
N ALA A 127 9.56 -0.18 6.77
CA ALA A 127 9.66 1.18 7.29
C ALA A 127 9.40 1.31 8.80
N ILE A 128 8.61 0.40 9.40
CA ILE A 128 8.42 0.34 10.85
C ILE A 128 9.62 -0.31 11.53
N ARG A 129 10.12 -1.42 10.98
CA ARG A 129 11.23 -2.18 11.56
C ARG A 129 12.50 -1.35 11.63
N GLU A 130 12.90 -0.74 10.51
CA GLU A 130 14.13 0.06 10.43
C GLU A 130 14.13 1.26 11.41
N ARG A 131 12.96 1.85 11.67
CA ARG A 131 12.83 2.90 12.70
C ARG A 131 12.93 2.37 14.11
N THR A 132 12.33 1.21 14.38
CA THR A 132 12.41 0.58 15.71
C THR A 132 13.86 0.25 16.06
N ASP A 133 14.64 -0.22 15.08
CA ASP A 133 16.07 -0.53 15.25
C ASP A 133 16.91 0.73 15.46
N GLN A 134 16.61 1.82 14.75
CA GLN A 134 17.25 3.13 14.95
C GLN A 134 16.96 3.72 16.34
N ASP A 135 15.70 3.66 16.80
CA ASP A 135 15.29 4.15 18.11
C ASP A 135 15.94 3.34 19.25
N TYR A 136 16.04 2.01 19.11
CA TYR A 136 16.75 1.15 20.07
C TYR A 136 18.25 1.48 20.13
N THR A 137 18.90 1.64 18.98
CA THR A 137 20.33 1.98 18.91
C THR A 137 20.61 3.35 19.54
N ALA A 138 19.73 4.34 19.34
CA ALA A 138 19.85 5.65 19.95
C ALA A 138 19.61 5.63 21.48
N MET A 139 18.72 4.76 21.97
CA MET A 139 18.49 4.54 23.41
C MET A 139 19.68 3.86 24.11
N GLU A 140 20.40 2.96 23.42
CA GLU A 140 21.62 2.34 23.97
C GLU A 140 22.78 3.34 24.04
N GLN A 141 22.90 4.24 23.06
CA GLN A 141 23.95 5.27 23.05
C GLN A 141 23.73 6.38 24.09
N THR A 142 22.48 6.64 24.48
CA THR A 142 22.15 7.63 25.52
C THR A 142 22.22 7.06 26.94
N LYS A 143 22.24 5.74 27.09
CA LYS A 143 22.65 5.04 28.31
C LYS A 143 24.17 4.84 28.31
N GLY A 144 24.91 5.95 28.35
CA GLY A 144 26.33 5.93 28.66
C GLY A 144 26.59 5.34 30.07
N PRO A 145 27.82 4.84 30.31
CA PRO A 145 28.19 3.98 31.45
C PRO A 145 27.94 4.57 32.84
#